data_AF-A0A062V1C0-F1
#
_entry.id   AF-A0A062V1C0-F1
#
_cell.length_a   1.000
_cell.length_b   1.000
_cell.length_c   1.000
_cell.angle_alpha   90.00
_cell.angle_beta   90.00
_cell.angle_gamma   90.00
#
_symmetry.space_group_name_H-M   'P 1'
#
loop_
_entity.id
_entity.type
_entity.pdbx_description
1 polymer ?
#
loop_
_entity_poly.entity_id
_entity_poly.type
_entity_poly.pdbx_seq_one_letter_code
_entity_poly.pdbx_strand_id
1 'polypeptide(L)'
;MNRKVKFSILAIIILIVISIYLISQEKIEPPPAILKIDGKEQISGIGSYCWKGTWNALCVDMIGIPTVQEPLIASSPFTAHLRLPLQEPPSELQFNIIQVTEQDELNLSARDWRWWNIWELQGKRLTPPLERESDIELSLEPGLYVLNIEAWLEKGSVSYGFLVEVQSNGTSALPATSVSPVNQNGTSNSVNFTISRGLQ
;
A
#
# COMPACT_ATOMS: atom_id res chain seq x y z
N MET A 1 -1.80 63.85 -4.67
CA MET A 1 -2.52 62.57 -4.84
C MET A 1 -3.61 62.44 -3.78
N ASN A 2 -4.87 62.27 -4.18
CA ASN A 2 -6.05 62.26 -3.29
C ASN A 2 -5.96 61.11 -2.27
N ARG A 3 -6.34 61.35 -1.01
CA ARG A 3 -6.34 60.35 0.07
C ARG A 3 -7.13 59.09 -0.32
N LYS A 4 -8.22 59.25 -1.09
CA LYS A 4 -9.00 58.13 -1.65
C LYS A 4 -8.21 57.27 -2.65
N VAL A 5 -7.37 57.89 -3.48
CA VAL A 5 -6.52 57.19 -4.47
C VAL A 5 -5.43 56.38 -3.77
N LYS A 6 -4.83 56.91 -2.69
CA LYS A 6 -3.84 56.16 -1.89
C LYS A 6 -4.43 54.90 -1.25
N PHE A 7 -5.65 54.98 -0.72
CA PHE A 7 -6.34 53.83 -0.13
C PHE A 7 -6.72 52.77 -1.17
N SER A 8 -7.21 53.16 -2.36
CA SER A 8 -7.47 52.21 -3.44
C SER A 8 -6.22 51.49 -3.91
N ILE A 9 -5.09 52.20 -4.07
CA ILE A 9 -3.82 51.57 -4.48
C ILE A 9 -3.36 50.57 -3.42
N LEU A 10 -3.43 50.94 -2.13
CA LEU A 10 -3.03 50.03 -1.04
C LEU A 10 -3.91 48.78 -0.98
N ALA A 11 -5.24 48.93 -1.13
CA ALA A 11 -6.17 47.81 -1.15
C ALA A 11 -5.92 46.85 -2.33
N ILE A 12 -5.60 47.39 -3.51
CA ILE A 12 -5.25 46.58 -4.70
C ILE A 12 -3.96 45.81 -4.47
N ILE A 13 -2.93 46.45 -3.90
CA ILE A 13 -1.65 45.77 -3.60
C ILE A 13 -1.87 44.63 -2.61
N ILE A 14 -2.67 44.85 -1.57
CA ILE A 14 -3.01 43.81 -0.57
C ILE A 14 -3.74 42.64 -1.25
N LEU A 15 -4.73 42.91 -2.11
CA LEU A 15 -5.43 41.85 -2.84
C LEU A 15 -4.50 41.05 -3.74
N ILE A 16 -3.59 41.72 -4.47
CA ILE A 16 -2.59 41.05 -5.32
C ILE A 16 -1.67 40.15 -4.48
N VAL A 17 -1.18 40.64 -3.33
CA VAL A 17 -0.31 39.85 -2.45
C VAL A 17 -1.06 38.65 -1.88
N ILE A 18 -2.33 38.80 -1.48
CA ILE A 18 -3.16 37.70 -1.01
C ILE A 18 -3.39 36.68 -2.14
N SER A 19 -3.71 37.11 -3.35
CA SER A 19 -3.90 36.21 -4.50
C SER A 19 -2.62 35.44 -4.83
N ILE A 20 -1.45 36.09 -4.85
CA ILE A 20 -0.15 35.44 -5.09
C ILE A 20 0.15 34.41 -3.98
N TYR A 21 -0.13 34.77 -2.71
CA TYR A 21 0.08 33.87 -1.58
C TYR A 21 -0.80 32.62 -1.66
N LEU A 22 -2.06 32.76 -2.07
CA LEU A 22 -2.98 31.63 -2.26
C LEU A 22 -2.54 30.70 -3.40
N ILE A 23 -2.03 31.25 -4.51
CA ILE A 23 -1.53 30.46 -5.65
C ILE A 23 -0.28 29.65 -5.26
N SER A 24 0.56 30.16 -4.36
CA SER A 24 1.80 29.51 -3.96
C SER A 24 1.61 28.24 -3.10
N GLN A 25 0.40 27.96 -2.63
CA GLN A 25 0.09 26.82 -1.75
C GLN A 25 -0.34 25.55 -2.52
N GLU A 26 -0.34 25.55 -3.86
CA GLU A 26 -0.73 24.36 -4.62
C GLU A 26 0.29 23.22 -4.40
N LYS A 27 -0.15 22.15 -3.73
CA LYS A 27 0.62 20.92 -3.60
C LYS A 27 0.61 20.17 -4.95
N ILE A 28 1.77 20.06 -5.58
CA ILE A 28 1.93 19.38 -6.88
C ILE A 28 2.17 17.89 -6.62
N GLU A 29 1.11 17.22 -6.18
CA GLU A 29 1.10 15.79 -5.89
C GLU A 29 -0.26 15.23 -6.30
N PRO A 30 -0.32 14.00 -6.85
CA PRO A 30 -1.57 13.33 -7.09
C PRO A 30 -2.32 13.06 -5.78
N PRO A 31 -3.67 13.14 -5.78
CA PRO A 31 -4.48 12.70 -4.65
C PRO A 31 -4.40 11.17 -4.49
N PRO A 32 -4.43 10.63 -3.26
CA PRO A 32 -4.30 9.20 -3.03
C PRO A 32 -5.59 8.44 -3.42
N ALA A 33 -5.44 7.32 -4.13
CA ALA A 33 -6.53 6.43 -4.49
C ALA A 33 -7.08 5.65 -3.29
N ILE A 34 -8.28 5.09 -3.44
CA ILE A 34 -8.90 4.21 -2.45
C ILE A 34 -9.18 2.85 -3.07
N LEU A 35 -8.84 1.79 -2.34
CA LEU A 35 -9.24 0.42 -2.64
C LEU A 35 -10.16 -0.07 -1.54
N LYS A 36 -11.26 -0.72 -1.92
CA LYS A 36 -12.23 -1.29 -1.01
C LYS A 36 -12.45 -2.77 -1.28
N ILE A 37 -12.37 -3.58 -0.24
CA ILE A 37 -12.65 -5.03 -0.27
C ILE A 37 -13.52 -5.34 0.95
N ASP A 38 -14.65 -6.04 0.74
CA ASP A 38 -15.59 -6.45 1.81
C ASP A 38 -15.98 -5.31 2.78
N GLY A 39 -16.20 -4.12 2.22
CA GLY A 39 -16.60 -2.94 3.01
C GLY A 39 -15.45 -2.21 3.70
N LYS A 40 -14.23 -2.77 3.74
CA LYS A 40 -13.03 -2.16 4.33
C LYS A 40 -12.26 -1.38 3.28
N GLU A 41 -11.77 -0.21 3.66
CA GLU A 41 -11.07 0.71 2.76
C GLU A 41 -9.60 0.86 3.14
N GLN A 42 -8.76 1.02 2.13
CA GLN A 42 -7.35 1.34 2.26
C GLN A 42 -7.03 2.53 1.35
N ILE A 43 -6.29 3.48 1.90
CA ILE A 43 -5.73 4.60 1.13
C ILE A 43 -4.42 4.12 0.50
N SER A 44 -4.21 4.46 -0.77
CA SER A 44 -2.98 4.09 -1.48
C SER A 44 -1.75 4.75 -0.89
N GLY A 45 -0.61 4.06 -0.96
CA GLY A 45 0.66 4.76 -1.08
C GLY A 45 0.78 5.38 -2.46
N ILE A 46 1.33 6.60 -2.54
CA ILE A 46 1.61 7.27 -3.81
C ILE A 46 3.04 6.92 -4.18
N GLY A 47 3.22 6.17 -5.26
CA GLY A 47 4.52 5.81 -5.82
C GLY A 47 5.08 6.91 -6.73
N SER A 48 5.87 6.51 -7.73
CA SER A 48 6.42 7.46 -8.71
C SER A 48 5.31 8.19 -9.46
N TYR A 49 5.50 9.48 -9.71
CA TYR A 49 4.53 10.29 -10.44
C TYR A 49 5.18 11.44 -11.20
N CYS A 50 4.51 11.89 -12.24
CA CYS A 50 4.73 13.19 -12.88
C CYS A 50 3.41 13.94 -12.88
N TRP A 51 3.32 15.05 -12.15
CA TRP A 51 2.05 15.76 -11.93
C TRP A 51 2.14 17.22 -12.36
N LYS A 52 1.16 17.68 -13.13
CA LYS A 52 1.04 19.08 -13.55
C LYS A 52 0.32 19.90 -12.47
N GLY A 53 0.98 20.94 -11.99
CA GLY A 53 0.35 22.05 -11.27
C GLY A 53 -0.13 23.13 -12.23
N THR A 54 -0.60 24.27 -11.71
CA THR A 54 -1.13 25.35 -12.56
C THR A 54 -0.08 25.96 -13.50
N TRP A 55 1.19 26.04 -13.08
CA TRP A 55 2.25 26.74 -13.83
C TRP A 55 3.54 25.94 -14.02
N ASN A 56 3.58 24.73 -13.47
CA ASN A 56 4.77 23.89 -13.42
C ASN A 56 4.37 22.42 -13.38
N ALA A 57 5.37 21.54 -13.46
CA ALA A 57 5.20 20.11 -13.26
C ALA A 57 6.29 19.60 -12.33
N LEU A 58 5.96 18.56 -11.56
CA LEU A 58 6.90 17.88 -10.69
C LEU A 58 6.89 16.39 -11.02
N CYS A 59 8.07 15.85 -11.31
CA CYS A 59 8.28 14.41 -11.41
C CYS A 59 9.06 13.93 -10.17
N VAL A 60 8.55 12.88 -9.54
CA VAL A 60 9.15 12.23 -8.38
C VAL A 60 9.30 10.75 -8.72
N ASP A 61 10.55 10.28 -8.74
CA ASP A 61 10.87 8.87 -8.89
C ASP A 61 11.10 8.24 -7.52
N MET A 62 10.39 7.14 -7.26
CA MET A 62 10.51 6.39 -6.02
C MET A 62 11.29 5.09 -6.23
N ILE A 63 12.05 4.69 -5.21
CA ILE A 63 12.87 3.47 -5.23
C ILE A 63 12.03 2.18 -5.20
N GLY A 64 10.79 2.26 -4.75
CA GLY A 64 9.85 1.15 -4.69
C GLY A 64 8.40 1.65 -4.60
N ILE A 65 7.46 0.72 -4.43
CA ILE A 65 6.04 1.06 -4.28
C ILE A 65 5.70 1.16 -2.80
N PRO A 66 5.21 2.31 -2.31
CA PRO A 66 4.76 2.45 -0.94
C PRO A 66 3.37 1.83 -0.75
N THR A 67 3.16 1.17 0.38
CA THR A 67 1.84 0.73 0.86
C THR A 67 1.69 1.05 2.34
N VAL A 68 0.45 1.08 2.83
CA VAL A 68 0.21 1.11 4.27
C VAL A 68 0.81 -0.13 4.95
N GLN A 69 0.95 -0.07 6.27
CA GLN A 69 1.51 -1.17 7.06
C GLN A 69 0.60 -2.39 7.12
N GLU A 70 -0.68 -2.16 7.41
CA GLU A 70 -1.66 -3.22 7.60
C GLU A 70 -2.34 -3.59 6.27
N PRO A 71 -2.29 -4.86 5.84
CA PRO A 71 -2.94 -5.29 4.62
C PRO A 71 -4.47 -5.26 4.75
N LEU A 72 -5.16 -5.04 3.62
CA LEU A 72 -6.56 -5.43 3.51
C LEU A 72 -6.64 -6.95 3.46
N ILE A 73 -7.41 -7.52 4.38
CA ILE A 73 -7.65 -8.96 4.43
C ILE A 73 -8.78 -9.32 3.47
N ALA A 74 -8.54 -10.31 2.60
CA ALA A 74 -9.51 -10.80 1.63
C ALA A 74 -9.58 -12.34 1.62
N SER A 75 -10.74 -12.88 1.23
CA SER A 75 -10.93 -14.31 0.90
C SER A 75 -11.10 -14.46 -0.60
N SER A 76 -10.46 -15.46 -1.21
CA SER A 76 -10.57 -15.69 -2.66
C SER A 76 -11.82 -16.52 -3.03
N PRO A 77 -12.55 -16.19 -4.11
CA PRO A 77 -12.44 -14.97 -4.92
C PRO A 77 -13.06 -13.75 -4.23
N PHE A 78 -12.63 -12.55 -4.60
CA PHE A 78 -13.16 -11.28 -4.08
C PHE A 78 -13.25 -10.21 -5.16
N THR A 79 -14.14 -9.25 -4.93
CA THR A 79 -14.25 -8.02 -5.73
C THR A 79 -13.49 -6.90 -5.03
N ALA A 80 -12.55 -6.27 -5.76
CA ALA A 80 -11.88 -5.06 -5.31
C ALA A 80 -12.48 -3.84 -6.01
N HIS A 81 -13.08 -2.94 -5.24
CA HIS A 81 -13.63 -1.69 -5.73
C HIS A 81 -12.56 -0.60 -5.66
N LEU A 82 -12.05 -0.19 -6.83
CA LEU A 82 -11.05 0.85 -6.96
C LEU A 82 -11.73 2.20 -7.20
N ARG A 83 -11.34 3.23 -6.44
CA ARG A 83 -11.74 4.62 -6.65
C ARG A 83 -10.53 5.52 -6.82
N LEU A 84 -10.42 6.12 -8.01
CA LEU A 84 -9.43 7.13 -8.35
C LEU A 84 -10.04 8.53 -8.10
N PRO A 85 -9.50 9.36 -7.18
CA PRO A 85 -10.02 10.69 -6.87
C PRO A 85 -9.63 11.73 -7.94
N LEU A 86 -9.99 11.43 -9.18
CA LEU A 86 -9.60 12.18 -10.37
C LEU A 86 -10.82 12.91 -10.93
N GLN A 87 -10.62 14.05 -11.58
CA GLN A 87 -11.74 14.81 -12.15
C GLN A 87 -12.24 14.17 -13.45
N GLU A 88 -11.33 13.53 -14.17
CA GLU A 88 -11.53 12.91 -15.48
C GLU A 88 -11.09 11.43 -15.43
N PRO A 89 -11.66 10.58 -16.32
CA PRO A 89 -11.20 9.20 -16.44
C PRO A 89 -9.74 9.14 -16.92
N PRO A 90 -8.98 8.11 -16.52
CA PRO A 90 -7.62 7.92 -17.01
C PRO A 90 -7.62 7.57 -18.51
N SER A 91 -6.62 8.04 -19.25
CA SER A 91 -6.38 7.63 -20.64
C SER A 91 -5.79 6.23 -20.73
N GLU A 92 -5.08 5.81 -19.68
CA GLU A 92 -4.54 4.46 -19.54
C GLU A 92 -4.55 4.06 -18.06
N LEU A 93 -4.90 2.80 -17.80
CA LEU A 93 -4.91 2.23 -16.47
C LEU A 93 -4.32 0.82 -16.54
N GLN A 94 -3.24 0.59 -15.81
CA GLN A 94 -2.62 -0.72 -15.66
C GLN A 94 -2.72 -1.17 -14.21
N PHE A 95 -3.13 -2.41 -14.00
CA PHE A 95 -3.25 -3.00 -12.68
C PHE A 95 -2.31 -4.21 -12.60
N ASN A 96 -1.23 -4.07 -11.85
CA ASN A 96 -0.21 -5.10 -11.67
C ASN A 96 -0.40 -5.76 -10.30
N ILE A 97 -0.69 -7.05 -10.28
CA ILE A 97 -0.84 -7.87 -9.07
C ILE A 97 0.45 -8.63 -8.87
N ILE A 98 1.19 -8.30 -7.82
CA ILE A 98 2.51 -8.87 -7.54
C ILE A 98 2.46 -9.54 -6.17
N GLN A 99 2.75 -10.84 -6.11
CA GLN A 99 2.92 -11.54 -4.84
C GLN A 99 4.26 -11.14 -4.24
N VAL A 100 4.28 -10.83 -2.94
CA VAL A 100 5.47 -10.38 -2.22
C VAL A 100 5.68 -11.18 -0.95
N THR A 101 6.92 -11.21 -0.46
CA THR A 101 7.28 -11.70 0.87
C THR A 101 8.03 -10.61 1.63
N GLU A 102 8.27 -10.81 2.93
CA GLU A 102 9.04 -9.86 3.75
C GLU A 102 10.46 -9.58 3.20
N GLN A 103 11.01 -10.47 2.38
CA GLN A 103 12.32 -10.27 1.76
C GLN A 103 12.29 -9.21 0.63
N ASP A 104 11.12 -8.95 0.05
CA ASP A 104 10.92 -7.94 -0.99
C ASP A 104 10.73 -6.53 -0.41
N GLU A 105 10.55 -6.44 0.92
CA GLU A 105 10.39 -5.17 1.62
C GLU A 105 11.73 -4.44 1.75
N LEU A 106 11.74 -3.18 1.31
CA LEU A 106 12.85 -2.27 1.45
C LEU A 106 12.88 -1.71 2.87
N ASN A 107 14.01 -1.90 3.56
CA ASN A 107 14.26 -1.28 4.86
C ASN A 107 14.62 0.21 4.69
N LEU A 108 13.61 1.04 4.48
CA LEU A 108 13.70 2.49 4.52
C LEU A 108 13.17 2.95 5.87
N SER A 109 13.87 3.84 6.58
CA SER A 109 13.47 4.33 7.91
C SER A 109 12.21 5.21 7.92
N ALA A 110 11.26 4.97 7.02
CA ALA A 110 9.97 5.62 6.90
C ALA A 110 8.96 4.95 7.86
N ARG A 111 8.61 5.63 8.94
CA ARG A 111 7.84 5.03 10.06
C ARG A 111 6.41 4.62 9.74
N ASP A 112 5.84 5.10 8.63
CA ASP A 112 4.39 4.97 8.36
C ASP A 112 4.07 4.16 7.09
N TRP A 113 5.08 3.75 6.32
CA TRP A 113 4.92 3.10 5.02
C TRP A 113 5.81 1.87 4.90
N ARG A 114 5.27 0.81 4.31
CA ARG A 114 6.06 -0.31 3.81
C ARG A 114 6.44 0.00 2.37
N TRP A 115 7.66 -0.35 1.99
CA TRP A 115 8.19 -0.06 0.66
C TRP A 115 8.60 -1.34 -0.01
N TRP A 116 8.16 -1.55 -1.25
CA TRP A 116 8.34 -2.83 -1.92
C TRP A 116 9.19 -2.69 -3.16
N ASN A 117 10.23 -3.52 -3.26
CA ASN A 117 10.98 -3.68 -4.50
C ASN A 117 10.31 -4.70 -5.40
N ILE A 118 9.46 -4.22 -6.31
CA ILE A 118 8.66 -5.10 -7.19
C ILE A 118 9.26 -5.26 -8.59
N TRP A 119 10.37 -4.59 -8.91
CA TRP A 119 10.83 -4.41 -10.29
C TRP A 119 11.28 -5.69 -10.98
N GLU A 120 11.80 -6.65 -10.22
CA GLU A 120 12.25 -7.96 -10.72
C GLU A 120 11.20 -9.06 -10.53
N LEU A 121 10.08 -8.74 -9.86
CA LEU A 121 9.04 -9.70 -9.56
C LEU A 121 8.08 -9.85 -10.74
N GLN A 122 7.67 -11.09 -10.98
CA GLN A 122 6.62 -11.37 -11.97
C GLN A 122 5.26 -11.06 -11.37
N GLY A 123 4.46 -10.27 -12.09
CA GLY A 123 3.10 -9.93 -11.70
C GLY A 123 2.09 -10.28 -12.78
N LYS A 124 0.83 -10.47 -12.39
CA LYS A 124 -0.30 -10.55 -13.32
C LYS A 124 -0.75 -9.12 -13.65
N ARG A 125 -0.71 -8.77 -14.93
CA ARG A 125 -1.23 -7.48 -15.41
C ARG A 125 -2.67 -7.61 -15.87
N LEU A 126 -3.51 -6.69 -15.42
CA LEU A 126 -4.87 -6.48 -15.88
C LEU A 126 -4.99 -5.07 -16.46
N THR A 127 -5.91 -4.92 -17.42
CA THR A 127 -6.30 -3.62 -17.96
C THR A 127 -7.76 -3.39 -17.58
N PRO A 128 -8.02 -2.81 -16.40
CA PRO A 128 -9.39 -2.50 -15.97
C PRO A 128 -10.04 -1.46 -16.90
N PRO A 129 -11.38 -1.29 -16.81
CA PRO A 129 -12.06 -0.21 -17.49
C PRO A 129 -11.43 1.15 -17.16
N LEU A 130 -11.39 2.04 -18.15
CA LEU A 130 -10.86 3.41 -18.03
C LEU A 130 -11.88 4.32 -17.34
N GLU A 131 -12.34 3.89 -16.16
CA GLU A 131 -13.31 4.57 -15.33
C GLU A 131 -12.64 5.04 -14.04
N ARG A 132 -13.26 6.02 -13.38
CA ARG A 132 -12.75 6.51 -12.08
C ARG A 132 -13.08 5.56 -10.94
N GLU A 133 -14.13 4.78 -11.11
CA GLU A 133 -14.58 3.77 -10.16
C GLU A 133 -14.78 2.48 -10.94
N SER A 134 -14.11 1.42 -10.50
CA SER A 134 -14.11 0.14 -11.21
C SER A 134 -14.15 -1.00 -10.20
N ASP A 135 -14.99 -1.99 -10.48
CA ASP A 135 -14.98 -3.28 -9.78
C ASP A 135 -14.06 -4.25 -10.51
N ILE A 136 -13.13 -4.86 -9.76
CA ILE A 136 -12.12 -5.77 -10.30
C ILE A 136 -12.28 -7.11 -9.60
N GLU A 137 -12.71 -8.11 -10.37
CA GLU A 137 -12.86 -9.49 -9.90
C GLU A 137 -11.51 -10.18 -9.83
N LEU A 138 -11.11 -10.61 -8.63
CA LEU A 138 -9.83 -11.23 -8.35
C LEU A 138 -10.01 -12.62 -7.76
N SER A 139 -9.31 -13.59 -8.34
CA SER A 139 -9.15 -14.94 -7.82
C SER A 139 -7.66 -15.19 -7.67
N LEU A 140 -7.17 -15.03 -6.44
CA LEU A 140 -5.75 -15.15 -6.09
C LEU A 140 -5.54 -16.32 -5.14
N GLU A 141 -4.35 -16.91 -5.18
CA GLU A 141 -3.94 -17.89 -4.18
C GLU A 141 -3.68 -17.20 -2.83
N PRO A 142 -3.65 -17.95 -1.71
CA PRO A 142 -3.29 -17.38 -0.43
C PRO A 142 -1.88 -16.77 -0.43
N GLY A 143 -1.75 -15.58 0.14
CA GLY A 143 -0.46 -14.87 0.20
C GLY A 143 -0.61 -13.36 0.37
N LEU A 144 0.53 -12.67 0.46
CA LEU A 144 0.62 -11.22 0.53
C LEU A 144 0.88 -10.66 -0.89
N TYR A 145 0.15 -9.60 -1.23
CA TYR A 145 0.19 -9.00 -2.56
C TYR A 145 0.32 -7.48 -2.47
N VAL A 146 1.20 -6.94 -3.32
CA VAL A 146 1.20 -5.53 -3.69
C VAL A 146 0.36 -5.39 -4.95
N LEU A 147 -0.67 -4.56 -4.88
CA LEU A 147 -1.45 -4.15 -6.05
C LEU A 147 -0.91 -2.79 -6.48
N ASN A 148 -0.14 -2.78 -7.56
CA ASN A 148 0.43 -1.57 -8.15
C ASN A 148 -0.47 -1.10 -9.31
N ILE A 149 -1.08 0.06 -9.15
CA ILE A 149 -2.00 0.65 -10.13
C ILE A 149 -1.34 1.85 -10.77
N GLU A 150 -1.08 1.80 -12.06
CA GLU A 150 -0.49 2.89 -12.82
C GLU A 150 -1.58 3.57 -13.66
N ALA A 151 -1.73 4.88 -13.46
CA ALA A 151 -2.73 5.68 -14.14
C ALA A 151 -2.06 6.80 -14.93
N TRP A 152 -2.46 6.98 -16.18
CA TRP A 152 -2.10 8.12 -17.03
C TRP A 152 -3.33 8.96 -17.30
N LEU A 153 -3.17 10.28 -17.14
CA LEU A 153 -4.19 11.30 -17.23
C LEU A 153 -3.64 12.52 -17.97
N GLU A 154 -4.53 13.39 -18.41
CA GLU A 154 -4.18 14.74 -18.89
C GLU A 154 -3.32 15.49 -17.85
N LYS A 155 -3.69 15.39 -16.56
CA LYS A 155 -2.94 16.00 -15.44
C LYS A 155 -1.56 15.39 -15.20
N GLY A 156 -1.29 14.17 -15.67
CA GLY A 156 0.00 13.51 -15.44
C GLY A 156 -0.11 11.99 -15.30
N SER A 157 0.94 11.37 -14.76
CA SER A 157 0.98 9.95 -14.46
C SER A 157 1.31 9.70 -12.99
N VAL A 158 0.83 8.58 -12.45
CA VAL A 158 1.03 8.21 -11.05
C VAL A 158 0.90 6.69 -10.89
N SER A 159 1.73 6.11 -10.03
CA SER A 159 1.54 4.77 -9.50
C SER A 159 0.96 4.80 -8.07
N TYR A 160 0.05 3.88 -7.78
CA TYR A 160 -0.59 3.70 -6.48
C TYR A 160 -0.30 2.30 -5.95
N GLY A 161 0.12 2.21 -4.70
CA GLY A 161 0.36 0.94 -4.02
C GLY A 161 -0.72 0.62 -2.99
N PHE A 162 -1.26 -0.59 -3.07
CA PHE A 162 -2.11 -1.19 -2.05
C PHE A 162 -1.52 -2.52 -1.58
N LEU A 163 -1.78 -2.87 -0.31
CA LEU A 163 -1.33 -4.11 0.28
C LEU A 163 -2.54 -4.97 0.64
N VAL A 164 -2.59 -6.20 0.10
CA VAL A 164 -3.68 -7.15 0.31
C VAL A 164 -3.12 -8.48 0.76
N GLU A 165 -3.69 -9.05 1.81
CA GLU A 165 -3.41 -10.41 2.26
C GLU A 165 -4.62 -11.29 1.95
N VAL A 166 -4.40 -12.29 1.11
CA VAL A 166 -5.41 -13.28 0.75
C VAL A 166 -5.26 -14.45 1.69
N GLN A 167 -6.28 -14.71 2.50
CA GLN A 167 -6.24 -15.83 3.42
C GLN A 167 -6.54 -17.13 2.69
N SER A 168 -5.91 -18.21 3.16
CA SER A 168 -6.39 -19.55 2.86
C SER A 168 -7.81 -19.66 3.43
N ASN A 169 -8.79 -20.00 2.58
CA ASN A 169 -10.11 -20.41 3.05
C ASN A 169 -9.95 -21.75 3.78
N GLY A 170 -9.47 -21.70 5.02
CA GLY A 170 -9.34 -22.81 5.91
C GLY A 170 -10.18 -22.52 7.15
N THR A 171 -11.23 -23.33 7.34
CA THR A 171 -11.76 -23.66 8.67
C THR A 171 -10.65 -23.54 9.70
N SER A 172 -10.83 -22.63 10.66
CA SER A 172 -9.91 -22.39 11.77
C SER A 172 -9.51 -23.73 12.40
N ALA A 173 -8.37 -24.28 12.00
CA ALA A 173 -7.78 -25.41 12.66
C ALA A 173 -7.05 -24.84 13.88
N LEU A 174 -7.78 -24.78 14.99
CA LEU A 174 -7.20 -24.71 16.32
C LEU A 174 -6.00 -25.66 16.39
N PRO A 175 -4.87 -25.27 17.00
CA PRO A 175 -3.77 -26.19 17.20
C PRO A 175 -4.28 -27.36 18.07
N ALA A 176 -4.34 -28.54 17.46
CA ALA A 176 -4.62 -29.78 18.16
C ALA A 176 -3.50 -29.99 19.19
N THR A 177 -3.78 -29.61 20.42
CA THR A 177 -2.97 -29.99 21.58
C THR A 177 -3.23 -31.47 21.82
N SER A 178 -2.41 -32.34 21.24
CA SER A 178 -2.39 -33.76 21.53
C SER A 178 -1.70 -33.99 22.89
N VAL A 179 -2.50 -34.03 23.96
CA VAL A 179 -2.06 -34.67 25.21
C VAL A 179 -2.44 -36.14 25.13
N SER A 180 -1.46 -37.00 24.86
CA SER A 180 -1.58 -38.43 25.10
C SER A 180 -1.44 -38.73 26.60
N PRO A 181 -2.28 -39.60 27.19
CA PRO A 181 -2.09 -40.08 28.55
C PRO A 181 -1.06 -41.21 28.56
N VAL A 182 0.08 -41.02 29.22
CA VAL A 182 0.93 -42.13 29.66
C VAL A 182 0.75 -42.27 31.17
N ASN A 183 0.00 -43.31 31.54
CA ASN A 183 -0.05 -43.85 32.87
C ASN A 183 0.79 -45.12 32.87
N GLN A 184 2.00 -45.07 33.43
CA GLN A 184 2.76 -46.27 33.81
C GLN A 184 3.42 -46.06 35.17
N ASN A 185 2.78 -46.72 36.15
CA ASN A 185 3.26 -47.14 37.46
C ASN A 185 4.75 -46.92 37.75
N GLY A 186 4.99 -46.05 38.73
CA GLY A 186 6.21 -46.10 39.52
C GLY A 186 6.22 -47.35 40.40
N THR A 187 7.22 -48.20 40.23
CA THR A 187 7.70 -49.05 41.31
C THR A 187 9.22 -48.94 41.31
N SER A 188 9.68 -48.17 42.30
CA SER A 188 11.06 -48.02 42.72
C SER A 188 11.70 -49.37 42.95
N ASN A 189 12.86 -49.62 42.33
CA ASN A 189 13.87 -50.53 42.85
C ASN A 189 15.26 -50.01 42.47
N SER A 190 15.97 -49.59 43.50
CA SER A 190 17.37 -49.20 43.53
C SER A 190 18.29 -50.41 43.36
N VAL A 191 19.29 -50.34 42.47
CA VAL A 191 20.55 -51.08 42.62
C VAL A 191 21.72 -50.23 42.14
N ASN A 192 22.78 -50.28 42.95
CA ASN A 192 23.98 -49.46 42.99
C ASN A 192 25.10 -49.88 42.00
N PHE A 193 25.94 -48.89 41.67
CA PHE A 193 27.40 -48.93 41.40
C PHE A 193 27.97 -49.76 40.24
N THR A 194 28.81 -49.14 39.39
CA THR A 194 30.28 -49.29 39.38
C THR A 194 30.94 -48.29 38.40
N ILE A 195 32.00 -47.63 38.85
CA ILE A 195 32.88 -46.72 38.11
C ILE A 195 33.95 -47.55 37.37
N SER A 196 34.30 -47.21 36.13
CA SER A 196 35.71 -47.24 35.73
C SER A 196 36.03 -46.34 34.54
N ARG A 197 37.22 -45.72 34.64
CA ARG A 197 37.85 -44.79 33.70
C ARG A 197 38.36 -45.51 32.45
N GLY A 198 38.44 -44.79 31.34
CA GLY A 198 39.25 -45.15 30.17
C GLY A 198 39.57 -43.92 29.34
N LEU A 199 40.83 -43.46 29.43
CA LEU A 199 41.46 -42.48 28.56
C LEU A 199 41.76 -43.10 27.19
N GLN A 200 41.40 -42.40 26.11
CA GLN A 200 42.30 -42.03 25.00
C GLN A 200 41.60 -41.03 24.08
#